data_AF-A0A932Z0A9-F1
#
_entry.id   AF-A0A932Z0A9-F1
#
_cell.length_a   1.000
_cell.length_b   1.000
_cell.length_c   1.000
_cell.angle_alpha   90.00
_cell.angle_beta   90.00
_cell.angle_gamma   90.00
#
_symmetry.space_group_name_H-M   'P 1'
#
loop_
_entity.id
_entity.type
_entity.pdbx_description
1 polymer ?
#
loop_
_entity_poly.entity_id
_entity_poly.type
_entity_poly.pdbx_seq_one_letter_code
_entity_poly.pdbx_strand_id
1 'polypeptide(L)'
;MQTSGEMSRATRVKDPIPTALTLFGVEEKRKRSPSTALTEQLRRAQEFRQTAPSMLLPIEQPAALRVLDRQIAVLKGESLGFQRIPLDKLRRVLGWRNDDGMPTLAPFSVERDTFEFRIDQWNRGGINVGLPPPLGRCYDDVYALLRKRKNGRGNVEIRATARFDGVIPDDVRRMIVGVKEQLKDIRILAEVEHWKIKETELPMLNADPLVIGYDGEEFWLLAAFDITPLEEAVRQICLGKEPTGS
;
A
#
# COMPACT_ATOMS: atom_id res chain seq x y z
N MET A 1 48.13 -0.15 -0.29
CA MET A 1 47.33 -1.20 0.38
C MET A 1 45.89 -1.03 -0.08
N GLN A 2 45.23 -2.09 -0.56
CA GLN A 2 43.82 -2.06 -0.96
C GLN A 2 42.99 -2.75 0.12
N THR A 3 41.92 -2.11 0.57
CA THR A 3 40.93 -2.70 1.48
C THR A 3 39.62 -2.87 0.73
N SER A 4 39.47 -4.00 0.03
CA SER A 4 38.24 -4.37 -0.66
C SER A 4 37.17 -4.72 0.38
N GLY A 5 36.30 -3.76 0.70
CA GLY A 5 35.16 -4.00 1.59
C GLY A 5 34.04 -4.74 0.86
N GLU A 6 33.86 -6.01 1.16
CA GLU A 6 32.71 -6.78 0.68
C GLU A 6 31.42 -6.27 1.33
N MET A 7 30.69 -5.42 0.62
CA MET A 7 29.32 -5.07 1.00
C MET A 7 28.42 -6.30 0.83
N SER A 8 28.01 -6.87 1.96
CA SER A 8 27.08 -8.01 2.01
C SER A 8 25.84 -7.74 1.16
N ARG A 9 25.56 -8.65 0.21
CA ARG A 9 24.35 -8.61 -0.62
C ARG A 9 23.13 -8.83 0.28
N ALA A 10 22.41 -7.76 0.59
CA ALA A 10 21.13 -7.85 1.26
C ALA A 10 20.16 -8.70 0.43
N THR A 11 19.80 -9.88 0.92
CA THR A 11 18.94 -10.83 0.21
C THR A 11 17.58 -10.18 -0.05
N ARG A 12 17.22 -10.00 -1.32
CA ARG A 12 15.92 -9.44 -1.73
C ARG A 12 14.80 -10.32 -1.14
N VAL A 13 14.04 -9.76 -0.19
CA VAL A 13 12.86 -10.42 0.38
C VAL A 13 11.88 -10.62 -0.76
N LYS A 14 11.55 -11.87 -1.10
CA LYS A 14 10.72 -12.17 -2.27
C LYS A 14 9.31 -11.60 -2.13
N ASP A 15 8.75 -11.67 -0.93
CA ASP A 15 7.38 -11.25 -0.64
C ASP A 15 7.39 -10.29 0.58
N PRO A 16 7.40 -8.96 0.36
CA PRO A 16 7.53 -8.00 1.45
C PRO A 16 6.26 -7.91 2.31
N ILE A 17 5.08 -8.12 1.71
CA ILE A 17 3.79 -8.03 2.40
C ILE A 17 3.64 -9.16 3.45
N PRO A 18 3.73 -10.47 3.13
CA PRO A 18 3.66 -11.55 4.15
C PRO A 18 4.69 -11.39 5.28
N THR A 19 5.87 -10.85 4.96
CA THR A 19 6.92 -10.53 5.93
C THR A 19 6.47 -9.43 6.90
N ALA A 20 5.88 -8.33 6.39
CA ALA A 20 5.30 -7.28 7.22
C ALA A 20 4.16 -7.82 8.11
N LEU A 21 3.22 -8.57 7.55
CA LEU A 21 2.04 -9.06 8.27
C LEU A 21 2.39 -9.99 9.45
N THR A 22 3.59 -10.56 9.47
CA THR A 22 4.09 -11.47 10.52
C THR A 22 4.76 -10.74 11.70
N LEU A 23 5.10 -9.45 11.56
CA LEU A 23 5.96 -8.72 12.52
C LEU A 23 5.24 -7.81 13.54
N PHE A 24 3.91 -7.61 13.44
CA PHE A 24 3.20 -6.53 14.13
C PHE A 24 1.92 -7.00 14.86
N GLY A 25 2.06 -7.77 15.94
CA GLY A 25 0.94 -8.45 16.60
C GLY A 25 0.12 -7.64 17.63
N VAL A 26 -1.18 -7.49 17.33
CA VAL A 26 -2.36 -7.50 18.25
C VAL A 26 -2.65 -6.26 19.14
N GLU A 27 -3.95 -6.14 19.50
CA GLU A 27 -4.62 -5.20 20.44
C GLU A 27 -4.82 -3.72 20.00
N GLU A 28 -5.86 -2.96 20.37
CA GLU A 28 -7.33 -3.17 20.62
C GLU A 28 -8.02 -1.75 20.78
N LYS A 29 -9.27 -1.42 21.19
CA LYS A 29 -10.56 -2.04 21.61
C LYS A 29 -11.72 -1.00 21.51
N ARG A 30 -12.84 -1.25 20.79
CA ARG A 30 -14.12 -0.49 20.98
C ARG A 30 -15.33 -1.24 20.42
N LYS A 31 -16.41 -1.39 21.22
CA LYS A 31 -17.60 -2.21 20.86
C LYS A 31 -18.72 -1.40 20.20
N ARG A 32 -19.33 -1.96 19.15
CA ARG A 32 -20.67 -1.64 18.62
C ARG A 32 -21.41 -2.95 18.35
N SER A 33 -22.74 -2.96 18.44
CA SER A 33 -23.55 -4.16 18.17
C SER A 33 -23.61 -4.46 16.66
N PRO A 34 -23.40 -5.71 16.21
CA PRO A 34 -23.42 -6.08 14.79
C PRO A 34 -24.86 -6.21 14.25
N SER A 35 -25.01 -6.11 12.93
CA SER A 35 -26.29 -6.33 12.23
C SER A 35 -26.48 -7.80 11.82
N THR A 36 -27.72 -8.20 11.53
CA THR A 36 -28.09 -9.59 11.21
C THR A 36 -27.31 -10.18 10.03
N ALA A 37 -27.02 -9.34 9.01
CA ALA A 37 -26.21 -9.75 7.85
C ALA A 37 -24.73 -10.00 8.23
N LEU A 38 -24.17 -9.18 9.14
CA LEU A 38 -22.82 -9.33 9.65
C LEU A 38 -22.68 -10.64 10.45
N THR A 39 -23.70 -11.00 11.23
CA THR A 39 -23.76 -12.27 11.98
C THR A 39 -23.71 -13.50 11.06
N GLU A 40 -24.44 -13.48 9.94
CA GLU A 40 -24.43 -14.57 8.96
C GLU A 40 -23.11 -14.65 8.19
N GLN A 41 -22.50 -13.50 7.83
CA GLN A 41 -21.15 -13.47 7.27
C GLN A 41 -20.11 -14.03 8.26
N LEU A 42 -20.18 -13.65 9.53
CA LEU A 42 -19.31 -14.15 10.59
C LEU A 42 -19.44 -15.67 10.76
N ARG A 43 -20.66 -16.20 10.74
CA ARG A 43 -20.94 -17.65 10.79
C ARG A 43 -20.25 -18.39 9.65
N ARG A 44 -20.44 -17.93 8.40
CA ARG A 44 -19.83 -18.53 7.20
C ARG A 44 -18.30 -18.50 7.25
N ALA A 45 -17.70 -17.38 7.67
CA ALA A 45 -16.26 -17.28 7.82
C ALA A 45 -15.71 -18.26 8.87
N GLN A 46 -16.41 -18.46 9.99
CA GLN A 46 -16.05 -19.45 11.01
C GLN A 46 -16.19 -20.89 10.53
N GLU A 47 -17.25 -21.21 9.77
CA GLU A 47 -17.46 -22.54 9.17
C GLU A 47 -16.41 -22.86 8.09
N PHE A 48 -16.06 -21.88 7.25
CA PHE A 48 -14.98 -22.04 6.29
C PHE A 48 -13.61 -22.18 6.98
N ARG A 49 -13.35 -21.43 8.07
CA ARG A 49 -12.12 -21.59 8.88
C ARG A 49 -11.95 -23.00 9.46
N GLN A 50 -13.05 -23.69 9.81
CA GLN A 50 -13.01 -25.07 10.31
C GLN A 50 -12.73 -26.09 9.20
N THR A 51 -13.14 -25.80 7.96
CA THR A 51 -13.03 -26.73 6.81
C THR A 51 -11.81 -26.45 5.93
N ALA A 52 -11.28 -25.24 5.90
CA ALA A 52 -10.12 -24.85 5.10
C ALA A 52 -8.88 -25.76 5.28
N PRO A 53 -8.53 -26.27 6.49
CA PRO A 53 -7.39 -27.19 6.66
C PRO A 53 -7.55 -28.56 5.95
N SER A 54 -8.76 -28.95 5.54
CA SER A 54 -8.99 -30.15 4.71
C SER A 54 -9.18 -29.83 3.22
N MET A 55 -9.27 -28.55 2.84
CA MET A 55 -9.45 -28.09 1.46
C MET A 55 -8.19 -27.47 0.83
N LEU A 56 -7.20 -27.08 1.65
CA LEU A 56 -5.99 -26.38 1.24
C LEU A 56 -4.73 -27.22 1.44
N LEU A 57 -3.72 -27.03 0.59
CA LEU A 57 -2.42 -27.67 0.72
C LEU A 57 -1.70 -27.20 2.00
N PRO A 58 -0.88 -28.04 2.66
CA PRO A 58 -0.19 -27.67 3.91
C PRO A 58 0.67 -26.41 3.84
N ILE A 59 1.11 -26.00 2.64
CA ILE A 59 1.87 -24.77 2.39
C ILE A 59 0.99 -23.51 2.32
N GLU A 60 -0.29 -23.66 1.95
CA GLU A 60 -1.26 -22.57 1.77
C GLU A 60 -1.98 -22.24 3.08
N GLN A 61 -2.24 -23.26 3.91
CA GLN A 61 -2.96 -23.15 5.18
C GLN A 61 -2.45 -22.00 6.09
N PRO A 62 -1.13 -21.77 6.28
CA PRO A 62 -0.64 -20.69 7.14
C PRO A 62 -0.92 -19.29 6.59
N ALA A 63 -1.14 -19.12 5.28
CA ALA A 63 -1.53 -17.86 4.68
C ALA A 63 -3.05 -17.68 4.76
N ALA A 64 -3.81 -18.63 4.23
CA ALA A 64 -5.27 -18.58 4.17
C ALA A 64 -5.93 -18.46 5.55
N LEU A 65 -5.45 -19.20 6.56
CA LEU A 65 -5.99 -19.08 7.92
C LEU A 65 -5.74 -17.69 8.53
N ARG A 66 -4.62 -17.03 8.20
CA ARG A 66 -4.35 -15.64 8.66
C ARG A 66 -5.23 -14.60 7.96
N VAL A 67 -5.64 -14.84 6.72
CA VAL A 67 -6.65 -14.00 6.03
C VAL A 67 -8.03 -14.21 6.64
N LEU A 68 -8.42 -15.47 6.87
CA LEU A 68 -9.68 -15.83 7.54
C LEU A 68 -9.80 -15.27 8.95
N ASP A 69 -8.75 -15.37 9.77
CA ASP A 69 -8.73 -14.80 11.12
C ASP A 69 -8.91 -13.26 11.10
N ARG A 70 -8.40 -12.58 10.06
CA ARG A 70 -8.62 -11.14 9.86
C ARG A 70 -10.06 -10.80 9.44
N GLN A 71 -10.63 -11.54 8.48
CA GLN A 71 -12.05 -11.36 8.12
C GLN A 71 -12.97 -11.61 9.32
N ILE A 72 -12.69 -12.65 10.12
CA ILE A 72 -13.44 -12.96 11.35
C ILE A 72 -13.31 -11.83 12.38
N ALA A 73 -12.14 -11.20 12.52
CA ALA A 73 -11.98 -10.02 13.38
C ALA A 73 -12.86 -8.83 12.91
N VAL A 74 -12.78 -8.46 11.63
CA VAL A 74 -13.63 -7.42 11.00
C VAL A 74 -15.11 -7.68 11.29
N LEU A 75 -15.58 -8.91 11.04
CA LEU A 75 -16.99 -9.28 11.13
C LEU A 75 -17.53 -9.36 12.56
N LYS A 76 -16.66 -9.47 13.58
CA LYS A 76 -17.06 -9.31 14.99
C LYS A 76 -17.16 -7.84 15.43
N GLY A 77 -16.65 -6.91 14.63
CA GLY A 77 -16.34 -5.56 15.12
C GLY A 77 -15.19 -5.54 16.13
N GLU A 78 -14.32 -6.57 16.12
CA GLU A 78 -12.98 -6.40 16.65
C GLU A 78 -12.30 -5.35 15.75
N SER A 79 -11.66 -4.35 16.35
CA SER A 79 -10.83 -3.44 15.56
C SER A 79 -9.83 -4.30 14.80
N LEU A 80 -9.76 -4.17 13.47
CA LEU A 80 -8.52 -4.51 12.77
C LEU A 80 -7.46 -3.65 13.43
N GLY A 81 -6.68 -4.24 14.34
CA GLY A 81 -5.76 -3.51 15.19
C GLY A 81 -4.76 -2.83 14.28
N PHE A 82 -4.96 -1.52 14.06
CA PHE A 82 -4.24 -0.78 13.04
C PHE A 82 -2.76 -1.00 13.30
N GLN A 83 -2.07 -1.63 12.35
CA GLN A 83 -0.71 -2.07 12.66
C GLN A 83 0.18 -0.85 12.54
N ARG A 84 0.58 -0.27 13.68
CA ARG A 84 1.54 0.82 13.69
C ARG A 84 2.79 0.38 12.94
N ILE A 85 3.13 1.08 11.85
CA ILE A 85 4.35 0.86 11.08
C ILE A 85 5.37 1.94 11.42
N PRO A 86 6.45 1.61 12.17
CA PRO A 86 7.62 2.46 12.24
C PRO A 86 8.18 2.73 10.84
N LEU A 87 8.37 4.00 10.49
CA LEU A 87 8.74 4.45 9.14
C LEU A 87 10.09 3.87 8.66
N ASP A 88 11.02 3.62 9.58
CA ASP A 88 12.29 2.93 9.34
C ASP A 88 12.07 1.48 8.87
N LYS A 89 11.11 0.77 9.48
CA LYS A 89 10.71 -0.58 9.07
C LYS A 89 9.98 -0.56 7.74
N LEU A 90 9.10 0.43 7.50
CA LEU A 90 8.39 0.61 6.22
C LEU A 90 9.38 0.68 5.05
N ARG A 91 10.42 1.54 5.16
CA ARG A 91 11.48 1.68 4.14
C ARG A 91 12.25 0.38 3.89
N ARG A 92 12.56 -0.36 4.95
CA ARG A 92 13.39 -1.57 4.88
C ARG A 92 12.62 -2.79 4.36
N VAL A 93 11.37 -2.96 4.79
CA VAL A 93 10.56 -4.14 4.45
C VAL A 93 10.03 -4.05 3.03
N LEU A 94 9.51 -2.89 2.61
CA LEU A 94 8.92 -2.70 1.28
C LEU A 94 9.95 -2.38 0.18
N GLY A 95 11.24 -2.65 0.40
CA GLY A 95 12.30 -2.50 -0.60
C GLY A 95 12.29 -1.15 -1.33
N TRP A 96 12.25 -0.05 -0.58
CA TRP A 96 11.83 1.31 -1.02
C TRP A 96 12.63 1.95 -2.19
N ARG A 97 13.65 1.27 -2.72
CA ARG A 97 14.49 1.70 -3.85
C ARG A 97 14.79 0.52 -4.77
N ASN A 98 14.77 0.76 -6.07
CA ASN A 98 15.33 -0.16 -7.06
C ASN A 98 16.85 0.06 -7.23
N ASP A 99 17.50 -0.76 -8.06
CA ASP A 99 18.95 -0.69 -8.30
C ASP A 99 19.44 0.64 -8.92
N ASP A 100 18.55 1.38 -9.61
CA ASP A 100 18.81 2.74 -10.14
C ASP A 100 18.78 3.85 -9.08
N GLY A 101 18.36 3.53 -7.84
CA GLY A 101 18.05 4.49 -6.79
C GLY A 101 16.71 5.23 -6.98
N MET A 102 15.85 4.79 -7.91
CA MET A 102 14.48 5.27 -8.03
C MET A 102 13.59 4.59 -6.97
N PRO A 103 12.50 5.23 -6.51
CA PRO A 103 11.56 4.59 -5.60
C PRO A 103 10.86 3.40 -6.26
N THR A 104 10.54 2.37 -5.49
CA THR A 104 9.67 1.26 -5.92
C THR A 104 8.19 1.56 -5.70
N LEU A 105 7.84 2.44 -4.75
CA LEU A 105 6.45 2.74 -4.40
C LEU A 105 6.03 4.16 -4.81
N ALA A 106 4.76 4.31 -5.18
CA ALA A 106 4.07 5.59 -5.29
C ALA A 106 3.03 5.75 -4.16
N PRO A 107 3.07 6.86 -3.38
CA PRO A 107 2.08 7.15 -2.33
C PRO A 107 0.95 8.04 -2.85
N PHE A 108 -0.06 7.41 -3.45
CA PHE A 108 -1.27 8.07 -3.97
C PHE A 108 -2.15 8.63 -2.85
N SER A 109 -2.90 9.68 -3.15
CA SER A 109 -3.95 10.20 -2.24
C SER A 109 -5.25 9.46 -2.51
N VAL A 110 -6.05 9.21 -1.46
CA VAL A 110 -7.43 8.70 -1.64
C VAL A 110 -8.35 9.67 -2.41
N GLU A 111 -7.85 10.89 -2.72
CA GLU A 111 -8.56 11.91 -3.51
C GLU A 111 -7.90 12.18 -4.89
N ARG A 112 -6.80 11.48 -5.25
CA ARG A 112 -6.10 11.65 -6.55
C ARG A 112 -5.43 10.36 -7.04
N ASP A 113 -5.77 9.95 -8.25
CA ASP A 113 -5.22 8.81 -8.97
C ASP A 113 -3.78 9.03 -9.46
N THR A 114 -3.34 10.27 -9.69
CA THR A 114 -1.97 10.57 -10.14
C THR A 114 -1.00 10.91 -9.00
N PHE A 115 0.23 10.42 -9.09
CA PHE A 115 1.37 10.84 -8.27
C PHE A 115 2.52 11.36 -9.16
N GLU A 116 3.11 12.53 -8.83
CA GLU A 116 4.14 13.21 -9.65
C GLU A 116 5.34 13.69 -8.80
N PHE A 117 6.56 13.28 -9.17
CA PHE A 117 7.77 14.03 -8.82
C PHE A 117 8.01 15.12 -9.86
N ARG A 118 8.05 16.39 -9.43
CA ARG A 118 8.29 17.55 -10.30
C ARG A 118 9.57 18.28 -9.91
N ILE A 119 10.45 18.54 -10.88
CA ILE A 119 11.64 19.39 -10.72
C ILE A 119 11.72 20.42 -11.87
N ASP A 120 11.21 21.61 -11.58
CA ASP A 120 11.48 22.82 -12.36
C ASP A 120 12.78 23.51 -11.89
N GLN A 121 13.00 24.77 -12.29
CA GLN A 121 14.24 25.54 -12.01
C GLN A 121 14.10 26.58 -10.89
N TRP A 122 12.87 26.92 -10.49
CA TRP A 122 12.56 27.96 -9.51
C TRP A 122 12.26 27.34 -8.13
N ASN A 123 11.58 26.20 -8.12
CA ASN A 123 11.37 25.41 -6.91
C ASN A 123 12.68 24.79 -6.42
N ARG A 124 13.01 25.01 -5.14
CA ARG A 124 14.13 24.38 -4.45
C ARG A 124 13.84 22.92 -4.05
N GLY A 125 13.32 22.11 -4.99
CA GLY A 125 13.05 20.68 -4.79
C GLY A 125 11.86 20.36 -3.87
N GLY A 126 10.73 21.02 -4.07
CA GLY A 126 9.52 20.77 -3.27
C GLY A 126 8.71 19.55 -3.72
N ILE A 127 8.23 18.76 -2.75
CA ILE A 127 7.25 17.68 -2.97
C ILE A 127 5.87 18.30 -3.17
N ASN A 128 5.52 18.61 -4.43
CA ASN A 128 4.19 19.16 -4.79
C ASN A 128 3.08 18.08 -4.82
N VAL A 129 3.07 17.21 -3.81
CA VAL A 129 2.15 16.06 -3.69
C VAL A 129 1.52 15.95 -2.30
N GLY A 130 1.74 16.98 -1.47
CA GLY A 130 1.13 17.13 -0.14
C GLY A 130 1.43 15.98 0.81
N LEU A 131 2.56 15.28 0.67
CA LEU A 131 2.87 14.11 1.48
C LEU A 131 3.05 14.49 2.97
N PRO A 132 2.67 13.61 3.91
CA PRO A 132 3.03 13.73 5.31
C PRO A 132 4.54 13.97 5.48
N PRO A 133 4.99 14.88 6.36
CA PRO A 133 6.41 15.24 6.45
C PRO A 133 7.39 14.07 6.63
N PRO A 134 7.11 13.00 7.40
CA PRO A 134 8.02 11.87 7.49
C PRO A 134 8.07 11.04 6.19
N LEU A 135 6.92 10.87 5.51
CA LEU A 135 6.82 10.18 4.22
C LEU A 135 7.49 10.99 3.11
N GLY A 136 7.36 12.32 3.11
CA GLY A 136 8.07 13.22 2.20
C GLY A 136 9.59 13.03 2.30
N ARG A 137 10.14 12.99 3.52
CA ARG A 137 11.56 12.68 3.80
C ARG A 137 12.00 11.28 3.38
N CYS A 138 11.10 10.44 2.82
CA CYS A 138 11.44 9.18 2.17
C CYS A 138 11.70 9.34 0.65
N TYR A 139 11.76 10.58 0.15
CA TYR A 139 12.00 10.89 -1.27
C TYR A 139 13.02 12.03 -1.52
N ASP A 140 13.55 12.69 -0.49
CA ASP A 140 14.53 13.79 -0.61
C ASP A 140 15.78 13.41 -1.45
N ASP A 141 16.21 12.15 -1.35
CA ASP A 141 17.30 11.56 -2.14
C ASP A 141 16.94 11.37 -3.63
N VAL A 142 15.66 11.13 -3.95
CA VAL A 142 15.16 11.06 -5.33
C VAL A 142 15.27 12.43 -6.00
N TYR A 143 15.04 13.53 -5.28
CA TYR A 143 15.31 14.88 -5.78
C TYR A 143 16.78 15.09 -6.09
N ALA A 144 17.68 14.62 -5.22
CA ALA A 144 19.12 14.68 -5.48
C ALA A 144 19.53 13.83 -6.69
N LEU A 145 18.93 12.64 -6.88
CA LEU A 145 19.15 11.76 -8.02
C LEU A 145 18.66 12.38 -9.34
N LEU A 146 17.39 12.79 -9.41
CA LEU A 146 16.80 13.41 -10.60
C LEU A 146 17.51 14.74 -10.95
N ARG A 147 17.94 15.52 -9.94
CA ARG A 147 18.75 16.72 -10.17
C ARG A 147 20.15 16.41 -10.70
N LYS A 148 20.80 15.32 -10.27
CA LYS A 148 22.05 14.82 -10.87
C LYS A 148 21.85 14.31 -12.31
N ARG A 149 20.69 13.74 -12.63
CA ARG A 149 20.33 13.34 -14.01
C ARG A 149 20.09 14.56 -14.93
N LYS A 150 19.87 15.77 -14.39
CA LYS A 150 19.74 17.05 -15.13
C LYS A 150 21.11 17.64 -15.55
N ASN A 151 21.96 16.85 -16.20
CA ASN A 151 23.31 17.24 -16.64
C ASN A 151 23.33 18.15 -17.90
N GLY A 152 22.48 19.18 -17.97
CA GLY A 152 22.38 20.06 -19.14
C GLY A 152 22.05 21.51 -18.79
N ARG A 153 22.65 22.45 -19.53
CA ARG A 153 22.44 23.92 -19.39
C ARG A 153 21.10 24.41 -19.97
N GLY A 154 20.02 23.69 -19.73
CA GLY A 154 18.70 24.00 -20.30
C GLY A 154 17.59 24.02 -19.25
N ASN A 155 16.55 24.80 -19.54
CA ASN A 155 15.32 24.91 -18.74
C ASN A 155 14.41 23.66 -18.85
N VAL A 156 15.03 22.48 -18.93
CA VAL A 156 14.34 21.19 -19.09
C VAL A 156 13.69 20.82 -17.76
N GLU A 157 12.37 20.83 -17.73
CA GLU A 157 11.59 20.26 -16.64
C GLU A 157 11.81 18.74 -16.59
N ILE A 158 11.91 18.19 -15.37
CA ILE A 158 11.88 16.74 -15.16
C ILE A 158 10.63 16.43 -14.36
N ARG A 159 9.75 15.62 -14.96
CA ARG A 159 8.63 14.97 -14.30
C ARG A 159 8.83 13.46 -14.32
N ALA A 160 8.50 12.80 -13.23
CA ALA A 160 8.36 11.35 -13.15
C ALA A 160 7.00 11.05 -12.52
N THR A 161 6.14 10.34 -13.25
CA THR A 161 4.72 10.17 -12.92
C THR A 161 4.32 8.72 -12.81
N ALA A 162 3.33 8.46 -11.95
CA ALA A 162 2.67 7.17 -11.79
C ALA A 162 1.15 7.39 -11.65
N ARG A 163 0.34 6.36 -11.98
CA ARG A 163 -1.12 6.40 -11.86
C ARG A 163 -1.65 5.18 -11.09
N PHE A 164 -2.76 5.38 -10.40
CA PHE A 164 -3.55 4.33 -9.78
C PHE A 164 -4.80 4.04 -10.61
N ASP A 165 -4.71 3.07 -11.53
CA ASP A 165 -5.79 2.66 -12.44
C ASP A 165 -6.70 1.56 -11.88
N GLY A 166 -6.73 1.40 -10.55
CA GLY A 166 -7.45 0.32 -9.86
C GLY A 166 -8.75 0.76 -9.17
N VAL A 167 -9.70 -0.16 -9.02
CA VAL A 167 -10.86 0.03 -8.13
C VAL A 167 -10.53 -0.49 -6.73
N ILE A 168 -10.73 0.35 -5.72
CA ILE A 168 -10.56 -0.01 -4.30
C ILE A 168 -11.79 -0.82 -3.85
N PRO A 169 -11.66 -2.02 -3.24
CA PRO A 169 -12.78 -2.84 -2.76
C PRO A 169 -13.71 -2.15 -1.75
N ASP A 170 -15.00 -2.55 -1.75
CA ASP A 170 -16.08 -1.87 -1.02
C ASP A 170 -15.92 -1.89 0.51
N ASP A 171 -15.36 -2.95 1.07
CA ASP A 171 -14.98 -3.03 2.49
C ASP A 171 -13.82 -2.07 2.83
N VAL A 172 -12.78 -2.01 1.99
CA VAL A 172 -11.64 -1.09 2.13
C VAL A 172 -12.11 0.37 2.01
N ARG A 173 -12.98 0.70 1.04
CA ARG A 173 -13.57 2.06 0.93
C ARG A 173 -14.37 2.43 2.18
N ARG A 174 -15.20 1.51 2.72
CA ARG A 174 -15.94 1.72 3.98
C ARG A 174 -14.99 1.89 5.18
N MET A 175 -13.89 1.16 5.22
CA MET A 175 -12.86 1.30 6.26
C MET A 175 -12.20 2.69 6.22
N ILE A 176 -11.74 3.14 5.04
CA ILE A 176 -11.15 4.47 4.82
C ILE A 176 -12.10 5.57 5.31
N VAL A 177 -13.37 5.52 4.92
CA VAL A 177 -14.39 6.49 5.37
C VAL A 177 -14.60 6.44 6.89
N GLY A 178 -14.60 5.24 7.50
CA GLY A 178 -14.73 5.07 8.95
C GLY A 178 -13.58 5.62 9.79
N VAL A 179 -12.40 5.85 9.19
CA VAL A 179 -11.22 6.39 9.88
C VAL A 179 -10.79 7.78 9.43
N LYS A 180 -11.41 8.37 8.39
CA LYS A 180 -10.97 9.67 7.81
C LYS A 180 -10.88 10.79 8.85
N GLU A 181 -11.87 10.91 9.74
CA GLU A 181 -11.89 11.94 10.80
C GLU A 181 -10.91 11.68 11.96
N GLN A 182 -10.26 10.52 12.00
CA GLN A 182 -9.31 10.12 13.05
C GLN A 182 -7.85 10.30 12.62
N LEU A 183 -7.61 10.66 11.35
CA LEU A 183 -6.29 10.70 10.72
C LEU A 183 -6.10 12.04 10.00
N LYS A 184 -4.87 12.56 9.95
CA LYS A 184 -4.54 13.80 9.22
C LYS A 184 -4.34 13.56 7.73
N ASP A 185 -4.02 12.32 7.33
CA ASP A 185 -3.87 11.92 5.94
C ASP A 185 -4.09 10.41 5.77
N ILE A 186 -4.55 9.99 4.59
CA ILE A 186 -4.67 8.58 4.18
C ILE A 186 -4.10 8.44 2.77
N ARG A 187 -3.15 7.50 2.62
CA ARG A 187 -2.45 7.23 1.36
C ARG A 187 -2.55 5.76 0.96
N ILE A 188 -2.50 5.52 -0.34
CA ILE A 188 -2.38 4.19 -0.93
C ILE A 188 -0.94 4.08 -1.42
N LEU A 189 -0.17 3.16 -0.86
CA LEU A 189 1.13 2.77 -1.41
C LEU A 189 0.90 1.64 -2.41
N ALA A 190 1.38 1.77 -3.63
CA ALA A 190 1.42 0.68 -4.61
C ALA A 190 2.78 0.62 -5.31
N GLU A 191 3.17 -0.57 -5.78
CA GLU A 191 4.45 -0.76 -6.48
C GLU A 191 4.38 -0.30 -7.93
N VAL A 192 5.32 0.58 -8.30
CA VAL A 192 5.53 1.11 -9.64
C VAL A 192 6.69 0.35 -10.27
N GLU A 193 6.37 -0.50 -11.25
CA GLU A 193 7.37 -1.30 -11.96
C GLU A 193 8.44 -0.39 -12.62
N HIS A 194 8.00 0.63 -13.36
CA HIS A 194 8.87 1.57 -14.09
C HIS A 194 8.34 3.01 -13.96
N TRP A 195 9.21 3.97 -13.62
CA TRP A 195 8.85 5.39 -13.65
C TRP A 195 9.02 5.95 -15.07
N LYS A 196 7.93 6.36 -15.71
CA LYS A 196 8.01 7.10 -16.98
C LYS A 196 8.49 8.53 -16.73
N ILE A 197 9.56 8.92 -17.42
CA ILE A 197 10.23 10.22 -17.26
C ILE A 197 10.14 11.00 -18.57
N LYS A 198 9.28 12.04 -18.60
CA LYS A 198 8.94 12.91 -19.75
C LYS A 198 8.04 12.32 -20.85
N GLU A 199 7.34 11.21 -20.61
CA GLU A 199 6.36 10.66 -21.56
C GLU A 199 4.91 10.86 -21.09
N THR A 200 3.95 10.77 -22.02
CA THR A 200 2.52 11.05 -21.79
C THR A 200 1.71 9.84 -21.34
N GLU A 201 2.19 8.62 -21.62
CA GLU A 201 1.62 7.41 -21.03
C GLU A 201 2.04 7.29 -19.57
N LEU A 202 1.19 6.66 -18.76
CA LEU A 202 1.45 6.43 -17.34
C LEU A 202 1.75 4.94 -17.09
N PRO A 203 2.64 4.60 -16.15
CA PRO A 203 2.94 3.21 -15.82
C PRO A 203 1.80 2.59 -15.01
N MET A 204 1.50 1.33 -15.30
CA MET A 204 0.57 0.50 -14.53
C MET A 204 1.22 0.01 -13.24
N LEU A 205 0.39 -0.50 -12.33
CA LEU A 205 0.78 -1.04 -11.03
C LEU A 205 0.62 -2.56 -11.03
N ASN A 206 1.63 -3.27 -10.50
CA ASN A 206 1.72 -4.73 -10.63
C ASN A 206 1.59 -5.49 -9.29
N ALA A 207 1.26 -4.82 -8.18
CA ALA A 207 1.24 -5.41 -6.84
C ALA A 207 0.18 -4.81 -5.90
N ASP A 208 -0.25 -5.63 -4.93
CA ASP A 208 -1.30 -5.43 -3.93
C ASP A 208 -1.10 -4.12 -3.13
N PRO A 209 -1.97 -3.10 -3.30
CA PRO A 209 -1.77 -1.83 -2.62
C PRO A 209 -2.02 -1.88 -1.10
N LEU A 210 -1.22 -1.09 -0.37
CA LEU A 210 -1.31 -0.91 1.07
C LEU A 210 -1.96 0.44 1.40
N VAL A 211 -3.09 0.43 2.10
CA VAL A 211 -3.70 1.65 2.63
C VAL A 211 -3.05 1.99 3.97
N ILE A 212 -2.41 3.15 4.05
CA ILE A 212 -1.79 3.69 5.25
C ILE A 212 -2.49 4.96 5.74
N GLY A 213 -2.65 5.07 7.05
CA GLY A 213 -3.07 6.28 7.75
C GLY A 213 -1.88 7.01 8.40
N TYR A 214 -2.00 8.32 8.57
CA TYR A 214 -1.09 9.15 9.35
C TYR A 214 -1.88 10.04 10.32
N ASP A 215 -1.64 9.92 11.62
CA ASP A 215 -2.31 10.72 12.66
C ASP A 215 -1.63 12.07 12.93
N GLY A 216 -0.41 12.27 12.42
CA GLY A 216 0.45 13.42 12.68
C GLY A 216 1.76 13.11 13.40
N GLU A 217 1.89 11.93 13.98
CA GLU A 217 3.09 11.44 14.65
C GLU A 217 3.55 10.13 14.00
N GLU A 218 2.64 9.15 13.85
CA GLU A 218 2.96 7.79 13.45
C GLU A 218 2.12 7.30 12.25
N PHE A 219 2.58 6.23 11.60
CA PHE A 219 1.90 5.59 10.48
C PHE A 219 1.21 4.29 10.89
N TRP A 220 0.07 4.04 10.27
CA TRP A 220 -0.83 2.94 10.61
C TRP A 220 -1.21 2.17 9.36
N LEU A 221 -1.00 0.85 9.33
CA LEU A 221 -1.59 0.01 8.29
C LEU A 221 -3.10 -0.10 8.54
N LEU A 222 -3.88 0.31 7.55
CA LEU A 222 -5.34 0.21 7.56
C LEU A 222 -5.76 -1.07 6.84
N ALA A 223 -5.30 -1.25 5.60
CA ALA A 223 -5.60 -2.41 4.77
C ALA A 223 -4.42 -2.79 3.84
N ALA A 224 -4.46 -4.03 3.36
CA ALA A 224 -3.80 -4.49 2.15
C ALA A 224 -4.89 -5.14 1.28
N PHE A 225 -4.87 -4.94 -0.03
CA PHE A 225 -5.94 -5.41 -0.93
C PHE A 225 -5.42 -5.61 -2.35
N ASP A 226 -6.13 -6.43 -3.13
CA ASP A 226 -5.81 -6.69 -4.53
C ASP A 226 -6.57 -5.69 -5.43
N ILE A 227 -5.93 -5.19 -6.49
CA ILE A 227 -6.59 -4.27 -7.43
C ILE A 227 -7.64 -5.04 -8.25
N THR A 228 -8.92 -4.68 -8.11
CA THR A 228 -9.94 -5.07 -9.11
C THR A 228 -9.77 -4.20 -10.35
N PRO A 229 -9.54 -4.78 -11.56
CA PRO A 229 -9.53 -4.03 -12.81
C PRO A 229 -10.89 -3.39 -13.09
N LEU A 230 -10.90 -2.22 -13.74
CA LEU A 230 -12.13 -1.45 -13.97
C LEU A 230 -13.17 -2.24 -14.78
N GLU A 231 -12.73 -3.00 -15.79
CA GLU A 231 -13.58 -3.83 -16.65
C GLU A 231 -14.29 -4.94 -15.87
N GLU A 232 -13.61 -5.51 -14.87
CA GLU A 232 -14.16 -6.56 -14.01
C GLU A 232 -15.10 -5.96 -12.94
N ALA A 233 -14.74 -4.82 -12.35
CA ALA A 233 -15.63 -4.09 -11.45
C ALA A 233 -16.94 -3.68 -12.15
N VAL A 234 -16.86 -3.15 -13.37
CA VAL A 234 -18.04 -2.83 -14.20
C VAL A 234 -18.83 -4.10 -14.53
N ARG A 235 -18.16 -5.21 -14.90
CA ARG A 235 -18.81 -6.50 -15.16
C ARG A 235 -19.59 -7.01 -13.94
N GLN A 236 -19.03 -6.92 -12.74
CA GLN A 236 -19.68 -7.36 -11.50
C GLN A 236 -20.94 -6.53 -11.19
N ILE A 237 -20.82 -5.19 -11.29
CA ILE A 237 -21.96 -4.26 -11.15
C ILE A 237 -23.06 -4.58 -12.17
N CYS A 238 -22.72 -4.74 -13.45
CA CYS A 238 -23.69 -5.07 -14.51
C CYS A 238 -24.34 -6.45 -14.35
N LEU A 239 -23.69 -7.40 -13.67
CA LEU A 239 -24.24 -8.72 -13.36
C LEU A 239 -25.04 -8.77 -12.05
N GLY A 240 -25.21 -7.64 -11.35
CA GLY A 240 -25.91 -7.58 -10.06
C GLY A 240 -25.20 -8.36 -8.94
N LYS A 241 -23.91 -8.65 -9.10
CA LYS A 241 -23.08 -9.25 -8.05
C LYS A 241 -22.42 -8.13 -7.26
N GLU A 242 -22.55 -8.15 -5.94
CA GLU A 242 -21.66 -7.35 -5.10
C GLU A 242 -20.19 -7.78 -5.38
N PRO A 243 -19.24 -6.83 -5.46
CA PRO A 243 -17.84 -7.17 -5.69
C PRO A 243 -17.28 -7.90 -4.48
N THR A 244 -17.25 -9.23 -4.56
CA THR A 244 -16.62 -10.08 -3.55
C THR A 244 -15.11 -9.94 -3.67
N GLY A 245 -14.50 -9.21 -2.73
CA GLY A 245 -13.05 -9.21 -2.58
C GLY A 245 -12.55 -10.64 -2.36
N SER A 246 -11.78 -11.11 -3.33
CA SER A 246 -11.04 -12.38 -3.34
C SER A 246 -9.77 -12.26 -2.50
#